data_AF-A0A2N1HGU7-F1
#
_entry.id   AF-A0A2N1HGU7-F1
#
_cell.length_a   1.000
_cell.length_b   1.000
_cell.length_c   1.000
_cell.angle_alpha   90.00
_cell.angle_beta   90.00
_cell.angle_gamma   90.00
#
_symmetry.space_group_name_H-M   'P 1'
#
loop_
_entity.id
_entity.type
_entity.pdbx_description
1 polymer ?
#
loop_
_entity_poly.entity_id
_entity_poly.type
_entity_poly.pdbx_seq_one_letter_code
_entity_poly.pdbx_strand_id
1 'polypeptide(L)'
;MKPSWSKRLIINAQSETVATKPTFRQAFQHQRCLIPCNGWFEWRTEEGKKVKYLFEHTDKVPLYMAGILFQHEFTELVTLTTKPNLKCGQYHKRMPVLIAHEDKESWFQSSPQDLEPLLKHVNNEMIHIERSG
;
A
#
# COMPACT_ATOMS: atom_id res chain seq x y z
N MET A 1 -4.56 -4.89 13.00
CA MET A 1 -5.60 -4.10 13.68
C MET A 1 -6.91 -4.87 13.74
N LYS A 2 -7.32 -5.35 14.92
CA LYS A 2 -8.61 -6.02 15.13
C LYS A 2 -9.48 -5.22 16.11
N PRO A 3 -10.25 -4.24 15.64
CA PRO A 3 -11.07 -3.42 16.51
C PRO A 3 -12.25 -4.25 17.06
N SER A 4 -12.76 -3.89 18.23
CA SER A 4 -13.82 -4.63 18.93
C SER A 4 -15.09 -4.86 18.08
N TRP A 5 -15.36 -3.95 17.13
CA TRP A 5 -16.50 -4.04 16.22
C TRP A 5 -16.26 -4.91 14.97
N SER A 6 -15.02 -5.27 14.64
CA SER A 6 -14.72 -6.06 13.45
C SER A 6 -14.50 -7.53 13.79
N LYS A 7 -15.19 -8.40 13.05
CA LYS A 7 -14.98 -9.85 13.12
C LYS A 7 -13.70 -10.31 12.38
N ARG A 8 -13.07 -9.43 11.58
CA ARG A 8 -11.90 -9.76 10.74
C ARG A 8 -10.72 -8.83 11.05
N LEU A 9 -9.51 -9.38 10.91
CA LEU A 9 -8.28 -8.59 10.99
C LEU A 9 -8.24 -7.58 9.84
N ILE A 10 -8.06 -6.31 10.17
CA ILE A 10 -7.82 -5.27 9.20
C ILE A 10 -6.31 -5.18 8.99
N ILE A 11 -5.90 -5.54 7.77
CA ILE A 11 -4.50 -5.50 7.33
C ILE A 11 -4.22 -4.36 6.35
N ASN A 12 -5.27 -3.88 5.65
CA ASN A 12 -5.18 -2.83 4.63
C ASN A 12 -6.21 -1.72 4.87
N ALA A 13 -5.84 -0.48 4.58
CA ALA A 13 -6.74 0.68 4.49
C ALA A 13 -6.71 1.27 3.07
N GLN A 14 -7.82 1.88 2.65
CA GLN A 14 -7.92 2.55 1.36
C GLN A 14 -7.48 4.01 1.50
N SER A 15 -6.46 4.40 0.75
CA SER A 15 -5.86 5.73 0.73
C SER A 15 -6.88 6.86 0.51
N GLU A 16 -7.91 6.60 -0.31
CA GLU A 16 -8.97 7.54 -0.67
C GLU A 16 -9.81 8.00 0.53
N THR A 17 -9.77 7.22 1.63
CA THR A 17 -10.59 7.47 2.82
C THR A 17 -9.78 7.44 4.12
N VAL A 18 -8.46 7.22 4.06
CA VAL A 18 -7.63 7.01 5.24
C VAL A 18 -7.57 8.26 6.12
N ALA A 19 -7.56 9.45 5.51
CA ALA A 19 -7.51 10.73 6.21
C ALA A 19 -8.83 11.12 6.88
N THR A 20 -9.97 10.54 6.46
CA THR A 20 -11.31 10.96 6.91
C THR A 20 -12.00 9.92 7.77
N LYS A 21 -11.77 8.62 7.52
CA LYS A 21 -12.41 7.53 8.27
C LYS A 21 -11.99 7.59 9.75
N PRO A 22 -12.95 7.65 10.70
CA PRO A 22 -12.64 7.71 12.13
C PRO A 22 -11.67 6.62 12.61
N THR A 23 -11.75 5.42 12.03
CA THR A 23 -10.86 4.29 12.34
C THR A 23 -9.38 4.59 12.05
N PHE A 24 -9.08 5.34 11.00
CA PHE A 24 -7.71 5.48 10.48
C PHE A 24 -7.15 6.90 10.59
N ARG A 25 -8.01 7.93 10.63
CA ARG A 25 -7.60 9.34 10.49
C ARG A 25 -6.51 9.77 11.47
N GLN A 26 -6.60 9.33 12.74
CA GLN A 26 -5.62 9.71 13.76
C GLN A 26 -4.27 9.04 13.53
N ALA A 27 -4.27 7.73 13.22
CA ALA A 27 -3.05 7.00 12.89
C ALA A 27 -2.42 7.53 11.59
N PHE A 28 -3.23 7.89 10.60
CA PHE A 28 -2.73 8.52 9.37
C PHE A 28 -2.12 9.90 9.62
N GLN A 29 -2.65 10.68 10.57
CA GLN A 29 -2.11 11.99 10.90
C GLN A 29 -0.77 11.91 11.63
N HIS A 30 -0.58 10.92 12.52
CA HIS A 30 0.52 10.94 13.49
C HIS A 30 1.44 9.72 13.48
N GLN A 31 1.04 8.63 12.86
CA GLN A 31 1.69 7.31 12.99
C GLN A 31 1.91 6.67 11.61
N ARG A 32 2.33 7.47 10.63
CA ARG A 32 2.71 6.97 9.30
C ARG A 32 4.05 6.24 9.38
N CYS A 33 4.19 5.20 8.57
CA CYS A 33 5.42 4.44 8.41
C CYS A 33 5.65 4.09 6.94
N LEU A 34 6.86 3.64 6.63
CA LEU A 34 7.24 3.08 5.34
C LEU A 34 7.75 1.65 5.54
N ILE A 35 7.30 0.74 4.70
CA ILE A 35 7.72 -0.65 4.70
C ILE A 35 8.62 -0.85 3.47
N PRO A 36 9.95 -0.97 3.64
CA PRO A 36 10.83 -1.31 2.53
C PRO A 36 10.56 -2.75 2.08
N CYS A 37 10.44 -2.95 0.78
CA CYS A 37 10.25 -4.27 0.19
C CYS A 37 10.87 -4.35 -1.20
N ASN A 38 11.29 -5.55 -1.61
CA ASN A 38 11.75 -5.78 -2.99
C ASN A 38 10.59 -5.90 -3.97
N GLY A 39 9.38 -6.15 -3.47
CA GLY A 39 8.19 -6.34 -4.28
C GLY A 39 7.02 -6.90 -3.48
N TRP A 40 5.92 -7.18 -4.17
CA TRP A 40 4.74 -7.85 -3.62
C TRP A 40 4.20 -8.87 -4.60
N PHE A 41 3.36 -9.78 -4.11
CA PHE A 41 2.75 -10.82 -4.93
C PHE A 41 1.27 -10.56 -5.13
N GLU A 42 0.78 -10.82 -6.34
CA GLU A 42 -0.64 -10.92 -6.63
C GLU A 42 -0.94 -12.22 -7.39
N TRP A 43 -2.18 -12.68 -7.26
CA TRP A 43 -2.65 -13.90 -7.92
C TRP A 43 -3.75 -13.56 -8.92
N ARG A 44 -3.63 -14.11 -10.13
CA ARG A 44 -4.65 -14.03 -11.16
C ARG A 44 -5.11 -15.43 -11.54
N THR A 45 -6.39 -15.61 -11.82
CA THR A 45 -6.91 -16.87 -12.35
C THR A 45 -6.67 -16.91 -13.86
N GLU A 46 -5.97 -17.94 -14.32
CA GLU A 46 -5.70 -18.24 -15.73
C GLU A 46 -6.02 -19.70 -15.97
N GLU A 47 -6.87 -19.99 -16.96
CA GLU A 47 -7.29 -21.36 -17.30
C GLU A 47 -7.78 -22.17 -16.08
N GLY A 48 -8.49 -21.50 -15.16
CA GLY A 48 -9.02 -22.11 -13.94
C GLY A 48 -7.99 -22.32 -12.82
N LYS A 49 -6.73 -21.93 -13.00
CA LYS A 49 -5.66 -22.04 -11.99
C LYS A 49 -5.23 -20.69 -11.47
N LYS A 50 -4.87 -20.60 -10.18
CA LYS A 50 -4.26 -19.41 -9.61
C LYS A 50 -2.79 -19.35 -10.01
N VAL A 51 -2.42 -18.33 -10.77
CA VAL A 51 -1.05 -18.03 -11.15
C VAL A 51 -0.55 -16.88 -10.30
N LYS A 52 0.64 -17.04 -9.73
CA LYS A 52 1.30 -16.07 -8.85
C LYS A 52 2.20 -15.16 -9.70
N TYR A 53 2.16 -13.87 -9.43
CA TYR A 53 2.97 -12.86 -10.09
C TYR A 53 3.71 -12.01 -9.07
N LEU A 54 5.00 -11.75 -9.31
CA LEU A 54 5.82 -10.81 -8.55
C LEU A 54 5.74 -9.44 -9.21
N PHE A 55 5.54 -8.42 -8.38
CA PHE A 55 5.52 -7.02 -8.74
C PHE A 55 6.67 -6.35 -8.02
N GLU A 56 7.56 -5.69 -8.75
CA GLU A 56 8.78 -5.10 -8.22
C GLU A 56 9.14 -3.83 -8.98
N HIS A 57 10.13 -3.08 -8.49
CA HIS A 57 10.62 -1.92 -9.22
C HIS A 57 11.34 -2.35 -10.51
N THR A 58 11.11 -1.66 -11.63
CA THR A 58 11.76 -1.94 -12.92
C THR A 58 13.28 -1.95 -12.81
N ASP A 59 13.86 -0.99 -12.10
CA ASP A 59 15.31 -0.89 -11.87
C ASP A 59 15.83 -1.77 -10.70
N LYS A 60 15.04 -2.70 -10.18
CA LYS A 60 15.41 -3.61 -9.08
C LYS A 60 15.87 -2.92 -7.78
N VAL A 61 15.42 -1.69 -7.56
CA VAL A 61 15.62 -0.96 -6.30
C VAL A 61 14.47 -1.22 -5.33
N PRO A 62 14.66 -1.01 -4.00
CA PRO A 62 13.59 -1.18 -3.04
C PRO A 62 12.40 -0.25 -3.28
N LEU A 63 11.20 -0.79 -3.10
CA LEU A 63 9.95 -0.05 -3.01
C LEU A 63 9.64 0.27 -1.54
N TYR A 64 8.93 1.36 -1.28
CA TYR A 64 8.44 1.71 0.06
C TYR A 64 6.92 1.70 0.06
N MET A 65 6.31 0.68 0.67
CA MET A 65 4.87 0.69 0.87
C MET A 65 4.51 1.66 1.99
N ALA A 66 3.49 2.48 1.78
CA ALA A 66 2.93 3.33 2.82
C ALA A 66 2.14 2.50 3.83
N GLY A 67 2.30 2.81 5.11
CA GLY A 67 1.52 2.21 6.19
C GLY A 67 1.20 3.19 7.30
N ILE A 68 0.32 2.75 8.19
CA ILE A 68 -0.02 3.42 9.44
C ILE A 68 0.08 2.43 10.59
N LEU A 69 0.49 2.91 11.75
CA LEU A 69 0.69 2.12 12.95
C LEU A 69 -0.40 2.43 13.98
N PHE A 70 -0.86 1.39 14.66
CA PHE A 70 -1.72 1.48 15.83
C PHE A 70 -0.93 1.02 17.05
N GLN A 71 -0.76 1.91 18.02
CA GLN A 71 -0.06 1.62 19.27
C GLN A 71 -1.07 1.07 20.28
N HIS A 72 -0.99 -0.24 20.53
CA HIS A 72 -1.71 -0.94 21.60
C HIS A 72 -0.68 -1.70 22.46
N GLU A 73 -1.09 -2.80 23.11
CA GLU A 73 -0.14 -3.71 23.79
C GLU A 73 0.94 -4.22 22.82
N PHE A 74 0.55 -4.54 21.59
CA PHE A 74 1.46 -4.77 20.48
C PHE A 74 1.20 -3.72 19.40
N THR A 75 2.28 -3.24 18.77
CA THR A 75 2.15 -2.33 17.62
C THR A 75 1.58 -3.10 16.43
N GLU A 76 0.46 -2.63 15.91
CA GLU A 76 -0.20 -3.23 14.74
C GLU A 76 0.01 -2.38 13.50
N LEU A 77 0.45 -3.01 12.41
CA LEU A 77 0.59 -2.38 11.10
C LEU A 77 -0.70 -2.52 10.27
N VAL A 78 -1.05 -1.44 9.57
CA VAL A 78 -2.03 -1.46 8.47
C VAL A 78 -1.37 -0.80 7.25
N THR A 79 -1.27 -1.54 6.14
CA THR A 79 -0.73 -0.97 4.89
C THR A 79 -1.79 -0.17 4.15
N LEU A 80 -1.38 0.82 3.37
CA LEU A 80 -2.27 1.62 2.55
C LEU A 80 -2.33 1.06 1.14
N THR A 81 -3.54 1.03 0.58
CA THR A 81 -3.80 0.61 -0.79
C THR A 81 -4.49 1.72 -1.56
N THR A 82 -4.30 1.75 -2.87
CA THR A 82 -4.93 2.70 -3.79
C THR A 82 -5.48 1.97 -5.01
N LYS A 83 -6.19 2.69 -5.89
CA LYS A 83 -6.59 2.16 -7.20
C LYS A 83 -5.34 1.84 -8.00
N PRO A 84 -5.29 0.70 -8.72
CA PRO A 84 -4.11 0.34 -9.47
C PRO A 84 -3.94 1.23 -10.70
N ASN A 85 -2.71 1.36 -11.15
CA ASN A 85 -2.43 1.84 -12.50
C ASN A 85 -2.91 0.83 -13.56
N LEU A 86 -2.87 1.20 -14.85
CA LEU A 86 -3.42 0.36 -15.92
C LEU A 86 -2.72 -1.01 -16.01
N LYS A 87 -1.41 -1.06 -15.76
CA LYS A 87 -0.62 -2.28 -15.81
C LYS A 87 -0.97 -3.24 -14.67
N CYS A 88 -0.93 -2.76 -13.43
CA CYS A 88 -1.24 -3.55 -12.24
C CYS A 88 -2.74 -3.93 -12.16
N GLY A 89 -3.61 -3.09 -12.72
CA GLY A 89 -5.06 -3.30 -12.73
C GLY A 89 -5.51 -4.53 -13.51
N GLN A 90 -4.65 -5.08 -14.37
CA GLN A 90 -4.89 -6.35 -15.07
C GLN A 90 -4.85 -7.58 -14.15
N TYR A 91 -4.29 -7.44 -12.94
CA TYR A 91 -4.06 -8.55 -12.00
C TYR A 91 -4.91 -8.43 -10.75
N HIS A 92 -5.08 -7.21 -10.22
CA HIS A 92 -5.83 -7.00 -8.99
C HIS A 92 -6.51 -5.62 -8.96
N LYS A 93 -7.59 -5.50 -8.18
CA LYS A 93 -8.41 -4.27 -8.09
C LYS A 93 -7.80 -3.18 -7.21
N ARG A 94 -6.74 -3.50 -6.48
CA ARG A 94 -6.00 -2.62 -5.55
C ARG A 94 -4.52 -2.90 -5.70
N MET A 95 -3.72 -1.87 -5.47
CA MET A 95 -2.27 -2.01 -5.28
C MET A 95 -1.84 -1.28 -4.01
N PRO A 96 -0.66 -1.59 -3.44
CA PRO A 96 -0.09 -0.78 -2.38
C PRO A 96 0.08 0.68 -2.80
N VAL A 97 -0.06 1.61 -1.87
CA VAL A 97 0.47 2.96 -2.06
C VAL A 97 1.99 2.87 -1.93
N LEU A 98 2.70 3.27 -2.98
CA LEU A 98 4.15 3.21 -3.04
C LEU A 98 4.71 4.62 -2.99
N ILE A 99 5.63 4.87 -2.06
CA ILE A 99 6.30 6.15 -1.88
C ILE A 99 7.67 6.06 -2.54
N ALA A 100 7.97 6.99 -3.44
CA ALA A 100 9.25 7.07 -4.11
C ALA A 100 10.36 7.45 -3.12
N HIS A 101 11.62 7.22 -3.50
CA HIS A 101 12.75 7.47 -2.60
C HIS A 101 12.84 8.96 -2.22
N GLU A 102 12.62 9.82 -3.21
CA GLU A 102 12.61 11.28 -3.12
C GLU A 102 11.48 11.83 -2.24
N ASP A 103 10.36 11.11 -2.12
CA ASP A 103 9.15 11.57 -1.42
C ASP A 103 9.10 11.15 0.05
N LYS A 104 10.11 10.43 0.56
CA LYS A 104 10.13 9.92 1.94
C LYS A 104 10.01 11.02 2.97
N GLU A 105 10.72 12.13 2.80
CA GLU A 105 10.67 13.24 3.76
C GLU A 105 9.29 13.88 3.77
N SER A 106 8.74 14.17 2.60
CA SER A 106 7.38 14.69 2.45
C SER A 106 6.35 13.75 3.08
N TRP A 107 6.49 12.44 2.91
CA TRP A 107 5.61 11.46 3.56
C TRP A 107 5.52 11.65 5.08
N PHE A 108 6.64 11.92 5.75
CA PHE A 108 6.67 12.07 7.21
C PHE A 108 6.37 13.49 7.68
N GLN A 109 6.80 14.51 6.95
CA GLN A 109 6.74 15.91 7.41
C GLN A 109 5.46 16.63 6.98
N SER A 110 4.85 16.21 5.87
CA SER A 110 3.65 16.89 5.34
C SER A 110 2.40 16.61 6.15
N SER A 111 1.44 17.56 6.07
CA SER A 111 0.10 17.36 6.62
C SER A 111 -0.68 16.33 5.79
N PRO A 112 -1.70 15.66 6.36
CA PRO A 112 -2.56 14.73 5.61
C PRO A 112 -3.16 15.32 4.32
N GLN A 113 -3.44 16.62 4.29
CA GLN A 113 -4.02 17.31 3.14
C GLN A 113 -3.03 17.42 1.99
N ASP A 114 -1.75 17.67 2.29
CA ASP A 114 -0.69 17.84 1.31
C ASP A 114 -0.17 16.50 0.74
N LEU A 115 -0.57 15.38 1.36
CA LEU A 115 -0.16 14.04 0.93
C LEU A 115 -1.00 13.47 -0.21
N GLU A 116 -2.09 14.13 -0.63
CA GLU A 116 -2.99 13.61 -1.68
C GLU A 116 -2.26 13.12 -2.95
N PRO A 117 -1.22 13.81 -3.47
CA PRO A 117 -0.48 13.32 -4.63
C PRO A 117 0.22 11.97 -4.39
N LEU A 118 0.78 11.78 -3.19
CA LEU A 118 1.52 10.57 -2.79
C LEU A 118 0.60 9.38 -2.47
N LEU A 119 -0.71 9.59 -2.37
CA LEU A 119 -1.71 8.55 -2.12
C LEU A 119 -2.22 7.86 -3.39
N LYS A 120 -1.79 8.33 -4.57
CA LYS A 120 -2.18 7.78 -5.88
C LYS A 120 -1.22 6.67 -6.29
N HIS A 121 -1.60 5.90 -7.31
CA HIS A 121 -0.72 4.88 -7.84
C HIS A 121 0.49 5.51 -8.53
N VAL A 122 1.61 4.78 -8.51
CA VAL A 122 2.79 5.12 -9.31
C VAL A 122 2.54 4.87 -10.80
N ASN A 123 3.41 5.43 -11.65
CA ASN A 123 3.38 5.25 -13.09
C ASN A 123 3.56 3.77 -13.48
N ASN A 124 3.04 3.40 -14.66
CA ASN A 124 3.07 2.01 -15.15
C ASN A 124 4.51 1.49 -15.33
N GLU A 125 5.41 2.37 -15.72
CA GLU A 125 6.81 2.11 -16.08
C GLU A 125 7.66 1.79 -14.85
N MET A 126 7.26 2.25 -13.67
CA MET A 126 7.96 1.99 -12.41
C MET A 126 7.89 0.51 -12.01
N ILE A 127 6.84 -0.20 -12.41
CA ILE A 127 6.56 -1.56 -11.94
C ILE A 127 6.87 -2.59 -13.02
N HIS A 128 7.81 -3.49 -12.72
CA HIS A 128 7.99 -4.74 -13.46
C HIS A 128 7.09 -5.83 -12.88
N ILE A 129 6.52 -6.67 -13.75
CA ILE A 129 5.64 -7.77 -13.34
C ILE A 129 6.15 -9.03 -14.03
N GLU A 130 6.46 -10.05 -13.24
CA GLU A 130 6.89 -11.35 -13.73
C GLU A 130 6.05 -12.46 -13.11
N ARG A 131 5.87 -13.55 -13.87
CA ARG A 131 5.22 -14.75 -13.35
C ARG A 131 6.17 -15.43 -12.36
N SER A 132 5.74 -15.60 -11.12
CA SER A 132 6.48 -16.34 -10.10
C SER A 132 6.15 -17.82 -10.22
N GLY A 133 7.20 -18.64 -10.30
CA GLY A 133 7.13 -20.09 -10.07
C GLY A 133 6.73 -20.43 -8.64
#